data_AF-A0A0A8K586-F1
#
_entry.id   AF-A0A0A8K586-F1
#
_cell.length_a   1.000
_cell.length_b   1.000
_cell.length_c   1.000
_cell.angle_alpha   90.00
_cell.angle_beta   90.00
_cell.angle_gamma   90.00
#
_symmetry.space_group_name_H-M   'P 1'
#
loop_
_entity.id
_entity.type
_entity.pdbx_description
1 polymer ?
#
loop_
_entity_poly.entity_id
_entity_poly.type
_entity_poly.pdbx_seq_one_letter_code
_entity_poly.pdbx_strand_id
1 'polypeptide(L)'
;MDDLREAAAHHNDDWLAQRLIEEAVALDRKRQKRGDGVYWQYVNIAYAAQQTAENEFNKLYIRGVCRFAMESGIEQVEVYRAKTISAAPSDHNGLLGNAADPQALLSVLRGDTTVEAPPLKEAYFTDTGLSVRLPENHTSGESC
;
A
#
# COMPACT_ATOMS: atom_id res chain seq x y z
N MET A 1 9.30 4.31 13.99
CA MET A 1 8.50 3.09 13.70
C MET A 1 7.56 2.71 14.86
N ASP A 2 7.36 3.59 15.85
CA ASP A 2 6.29 3.44 16.86
C ASP A 2 5.00 4.11 16.34
N ASP A 3 5.14 5.23 15.63
CA ASP A 3 4.05 6.06 15.11
C ASP A 3 3.09 5.32 14.18
N LEU A 4 3.54 4.41 13.32
CA LEU A 4 2.61 3.61 12.49
C LEU A 4 1.80 2.62 13.35
N ARG A 5 2.40 2.05 14.39
CA ARG A 5 1.73 1.12 15.29
C ARG A 5 0.69 1.85 16.14
N GLU A 6 1.06 3.02 16.65
CA GLU A 6 0.17 3.91 17.39
C GLU A 6 -0.98 4.39 16.51
N ALA A 7 -0.67 4.84 15.28
CA ALA A 7 -1.66 5.30 14.33
C ALA A 7 -2.67 4.19 14.01
N ALA A 8 -2.21 2.96 13.79
CA ALA A 8 -3.09 1.82 13.52
C ALA A 8 -3.93 1.40 14.74
N ALA A 9 -3.45 1.63 15.96
CA ALA A 9 -4.15 1.25 17.19
C ALA A 9 -5.20 2.28 17.62
N HIS A 10 -4.91 3.57 17.46
CA HIS A 10 -5.68 4.65 18.09
C HIS A 10 -6.04 5.82 17.17
N HIS A 11 -5.51 5.87 15.94
CA HIS A 11 -5.70 7.01 15.02
C HIS A 11 -5.97 6.55 13.58
N ASN A 12 -5.47 7.31 12.61
CA ASN A 12 -5.63 7.10 11.17
C ASN A 12 -4.37 7.56 10.40
N ASP A 13 -4.42 7.44 9.08
CA ASP A 13 -3.38 7.87 8.15
C ASP A 13 -3.13 9.38 8.18
N ASP A 14 -4.17 10.21 8.31
CA ASP A 14 -4.00 11.68 8.44
C ASP A 14 -3.16 12.06 9.66
N TRP A 15 -3.38 11.39 10.80
CA TRP A 15 -2.58 11.60 12.01
C TRP A 15 -1.11 11.21 11.78
N LEU A 16 -0.87 10.07 11.12
CA LEU A 16 0.49 9.65 10.77
C LEU A 16 1.15 10.63 9.79
N ALA A 17 0.40 11.14 8.81
CA ALA A 17 0.90 12.15 7.88
C ALA A 17 1.32 13.43 8.61
N GLN A 18 0.53 13.89 9.57
CA GLN A 18 0.87 15.04 10.41
C GLN A 18 2.15 14.81 11.21
N ARG A 19 2.32 13.63 11.81
CA ARG A 19 3.56 13.23 12.51
C ARG A 19 4.76 13.23 11.59
N LEU A 20 4.61 12.71 10.37
CA LEU A 20 5.68 12.72 9.36
C LEU A 20 6.06 14.15 8.93
N ILE A 21 5.10 15.06 8.82
CA ILE A 21 5.36 16.48 8.53
C ILE A 21 6.16 17.13 9.66
N GLU A 22 5.77 16.87 10.91
CA GLU A 22 6.45 17.38 12.12
C GLU A 22 7.88 16.87 12.25
N GLU A 23 8.19 15.69 11.73
CA GLU A 23 9.55 15.13 11.72
C GLU A 23 10.38 15.60 10.51
N ALA A 24 9.74 15.97 9.40
CA ALA A 24 10.38 16.34 8.14
C ALA A 24 10.89 17.79 8.07
N VAL A 25 11.13 18.45 9.22
CA VAL A 25 11.41 19.90 9.38
C VAL A 25 12.56 20.43 8.50
N ALA A 26 13.41 19.57 7.94
CA ALA A 26 14.55 19.96 7.09
C ALA A 26 14.56 19.33 5.66
N LEU A 27 13.45 18.76 5.18
CA LEU A 27 13.42 17.97 3.92
C LEU A 27 12.64 18.63 2.77
N ASP A 28 12.80 19.93 2.55
CA ASP A 28 12.06 20.66 1.50
C ASP A 28 12.66 20.51 0.09
N ARG A 29 13.83 19.87 -0.06
CA ARG A 29 14.52 19.70 -1.35
C ARG A 29 15.11 18.31 -1.50
N LYS A 30 14.89 17.69 -2.66
CA LYS A 30 15.60 16.47 -3.07
C LYS A 30 16.56 16.76 -4.21
N ARG A 31 17.73 16.13 -4.16
CA ARG A 31 18.73 16.17 -5.24
C ARG A 31 18.29 15.22 -6.35
N GLN A 32 18.12 15.72 -7.57
CA GLN A 32 17.86 14.88 -8.74
C GLN A 32 18.97 15.01 -9.79
N LYS A 33 19.20 13.90 -10.50
CA LYS A 33 20.08 13.84 -11.68
C LYS A 33 19.23 14.03 -12.94
N ARG A 34 19.68 14.86 -13.87
CA ARG A 34 19.10 14.99 -15.21
C ARG A 34 20.22 15.23 -16.21
N GLY A 35 20.46 14.25 -17.08
CA GLY A 35 21.66 14.20 -17.91
C GLY A 35 22.93 14.22 -17.05
N ASP A 36 23.90 15.05 -17.43
CA ASP A 36 25.17 15.22 -16.72
C ASP A 36 25.08 16.18 -15.52
N GLY A 37 23.92 16.82 -15.32
CA GLY A 37 23.69 17.82 -14.27
C GLY A 37 22.97 17.31 -13.03
N VAL A 38 23.09 18.09 -11.96
CA VAL A 38 22.35 17.91 -10.69
C VAL A 38 21.53 19.17 -10.44
N TYR A 39 20.25 19.00 -10.10
CA TYR A 39 19.39 20.10 -9.66
C TYR A 39 18.65 19.74 -8.38
N TRP A 40 18.19 20.78 -7.69
CA TRP A 40 17.35 20.67 -6.51
C TRP A 40 15.90 20.78 -6.92
N GLN A 41 15.10 19.78 -6.58
CA GLN A 41 13.65 19.81 -6.76
C GLN A 41 13.01 20.05 -5.39
N TYR A 42 12.12 21.03 -5.31
CA TYR A 42 11.29 21.23 -4.12
C TYR A 42 10.35 20.04 -3.93
N VAL A 43 10.26 19.57 -2.71
CA VAL A 43 9.34 18.50 -2.32
C VAL A 43 8.17 19.13 -1.59
N ASN A 44 6.95 18.86 -2.05
CA ASN A 44 5.76 19.15 -1.25
C ASN A 44 5.72 18.11 -0.11
N ILE A 45 6.27 18.49 1.05
CA ILE A 45 6.39 17.61 2.22
C ILE A 45 5.02 17.12 2.67
N ALA A 46 4.01 18.00 2.70
CA ALA A 46 2.66 17.65 3.13
C ALA A 46 2.06 16.57 2.21
N TYR A 47 2.16 16.75 0.90
CA TYR A 47 1.70 15.74 -0.06
C TYR A 47 2.49 14.43 0.06
N ALA A 48 3.82 14.50 0.18
CA ALA A 48 4.66 13.30 0.31
C ALA A 48 4.36 12.53 1.60
N ALA A 49 4.12 13.23 2.70
CA ALA A 49 3.74 12.65 3.99
C ALA A 49 2.38 11.95 3.91
N GLN A 50 1.38 12.59 3.28
CA GLN A 50 0.06 11.97 3.06
C GLN A 50 0.18 10.68 2.25
N GLN A 51 0.86 10.73 1.10
CA GLN A 51 1.02 9.54 0.25
C GLN A 51 1.78 8.43 0.98
N THR A 52 2.77 8.79 1.81
CA THR A 52 3.52 7.82 2.61
C THR A 52 2.63 7.16 3.65
N ALA A 53 1.86 7.96 4.41
CA ALA A 53 0.96 7.45 5.44
C ALA A 53 -0.13 6.54 4.85
N GLU A 54 -0.81 6.99 3.80
CA GLU A 54 -1.82 6.19 3.08
C GLU A 54 -1.24 4.85 2.61
N ASN A 55 -0.04 4.86 2.02
CA ASN A 55 0.62 3.65 1.54
C ASN A 55 0.99 2.69 2.68
N GLU A 56 1.48 3.20 3.82
CA GLU A 56 1.81 2.35 4.96
C GLU A 56 0.57 1.73 5.60
N PHE A 57 -0.54 2.48 5.68
CA PHE A 57 -1.83 1.93 6.10
C PHE A 57 -2.35 0.86 5.15
N ASN A 58 -2.27 1.10 3.84
CA ASN A 58 -2.67 0.10 2.84
C ASN A 58 -1.83 -1.18 2.95
N LYS A 59 -0.51 -1.07 3.08
CA LYS A 59 0.38 -2.22 3.31
C LYS A 59 0.01 -2.99 4.58
N LEU A 60 -0.28 -2.28 5.67
CA LEU A 60 -0.66 -2.89 6.93
C LEU A 60 -1.98 -3.66 6.79
N TYR A 61 -2.97 -3.06 6.13
CA TYR A 61 -4.25 -3.70 5.81
C TYR A 61 -4.06 -4.96 4.96
N ILE A 62 -3.32 -4.87 3.84
CA ILE A 62 -3.06 -6.01 2.94
C ILE A 62 -2.36 -7.14 3.72
N ARG A 63 -1.37 -6.83 4.57
CA ARG A 63 -0.73 -7.85 5.44
C ARG A 63 -1.74 -8.55 6.35
N GLY A 64 -2.69 -7.80 6.90
CA GLY A 64 -3.79 -8.34 7.71
C GLY A 64 -4.69 -9.28 6.92
N VAL A 65 -5.12 -8.86 5.73
CA VAL A 65 -5.97 -9.68 4.84
C VAL A 65 -5.26 -10.95 4.40
N CYS A 66 -4.00 -10.87 3.96
CA CYS A 66 -3.22 -12.04 3.57
C CYS A 66 -3.07 -13.03 4.73
N ARG A 67 -2.76 -12.53 5.93
CA ARG A 67 -2.65 -13.37 7.12
C ARG A 67 -3.98 -14.07 7.44
N PHE A 68 -5.08 -13.32 7.42
CA PHE A 68 -6.41 -13.88 7.67
C PHE A 68 -6.79 -14.94 6.63
N ALA A 69 -6.50 -14.67 5.35
CA ALA A 69 -6.73 -15.61 4.26
C ALA A 69 -6.01 -16.94 4.50
N MET A 70 -4.71 -16.88 4.82
CA MET A 70 -3.91 -18.07 5.14
C MET A 70 -4.44 -18.83 6.38
N GLU A 71 -4.79 -18.11 7.45
CA GLU A 71 -5.32 -18.72 8.69
C GLU A 71 -6.69 -19.37 8.45
N SER A 72 -7.45 -18.89 7.47
CA SER A 72 -8.77 -19.38 7.09
C SER A 72 -8.76 -20.40 5.95
N GLY A 73 -7.57 -20.78 5.45
CA GLY A 73 -7.43 -21.71 4.31
C GLY A 73 -7.91 -21.13 2.97
N ILE A 74 -7.98 -19.81 2.84
CA ILE A 74 -8.31 -19.10 1.60
C ILE A 74 -7.05 -18.99 0.75
N GLU A 75 -7.06 -19.61 -0.42
CA GLU A 75 -5.88 -19.69 -1.30
C GLU A 75 -5.58 -18.38 -2.05
N GLN A 76 -6.55 -17.46 -2.15
CA GLN A 76 -6.41 -16.26 -2.98
C GLN A 76 -7.07 -15.04 -2.34
N VAL A 77 -6.46 -13.87 -2.56
CA VAL A 77 -7.07 -12.56 -2.30
C VAL A 77 -7.33 -11.85 -3.63
N GLU A 78 -8.32 -10.96 -3.67
CA GLU A 78 -8.76 -10.29 -4.89
C GLU A 78 -8.39 -8.81 -4.85
N VAL A 79 -7.88 -8.30 -5.96
CA VAL A 79 -7.55 -6.87 -6.11
C VAL A 79 -8.83 -6.06 -6.31
N TYR A 80 -8.98 -4.96 -5.57
CA TYR A 80 -10.12 -4.06 -5.72
C TYR A 80 -9.71 -2.58 -5.60
N ARG A 81 -10.64 -1.69 -5.95
CA ARG A 81 -10.46 -0.23 -5.82
C ARG A 81 -10.85 0.22 -4.42
N ALA A 82 -9.86 0.59 -3.61
CA ALA A 82 -10.08 1.10 -2.25
C ALA A 82 -10.32 2.62 -2.23
N LYS A 83 -9.79 3.36 -3.21
CA LYS A 83 -9.92 4.83 -3.29
C LYS A 83 -10.16 5.27 -4.73
N THR A 84 -11.13 6.16 -4.92
CA THR A 84 -11.32 6.87 -6.19
C THR A 84 -10.25 7.95 -6.35
N ILE A 85 -9.56 7.96 -7.49
CA ILE A 85 -8.54 8.96 -7.80
C ILE A 85 -8.96 9.67 -9.07
N SER A 86 -8.98 11.00 -9.02
CA SER A 86 -9.45 11.88 -10.10
C SER A 86 -8.73 11.68 -11.43
N ALA A 87 -7.52 11.13 -11.41
CA ALA A 87 -6.69 10.87 -12.58
C ALA A 87 -5.94 9.53 -12.42
N ALA A 88 -6.65 8.46 -12.03
CA ALA A 88 -6.04 7.13 -11.97
C ALA A 88 -5.44 6.78 -13.35
N PRO A 89 -4.14 6.44 -13.45
CA PRO A 89 -3.56 5.99 -14.70
C PRO A 89 -4.34 4.77 -15.21
N SER A 90 -4.81 4.84 -16.46
CA SER A 90 -5.64 3.79 -17.10
C SER A 90 -5.03 2.39 -17.01
N ASP A 91 -3.69 2.30 -16.90
CA ASP A 91 -2.93 1.05 -16.83
C ASP A 91 -3.34 0.13 -15.67
N HIS A 92 -3.85 0.66 -14.57
CA HIS A 92 -4.13 -0.14 -13.38
C HIS A 92 -5.56 -0.68 -13.33
N ASN A 93 -6.41 -0.37 -14.31
CA ASN A 93 -7.77 -0.91 -14.38
C ASN A 93 -7.79 -2.39 -14.75
N GLY A 94 -6.82 -2.86 -15.55
CA GLY A 94 -6.68 -4.27 -15.92
C GLY A 94 -6.27 -5.19 -14.76
N LEU A 95 -6.00 -4.62 -13.58
CA LEU A 95 -5.64 -5.36 -12.38
C LEU A 95 -6.84 -5.63 -11.46
N LEU A 96 -7.94 -4.91 -11.62
CA LEU A 96 -9.14 -5.09 -10.79
C LEU A 96 -9.73 -6.49 -11.00
N GLY A 97 -10.08 -7.16 -9.90
CA GLY A 97 -10.63 -8.51 -9.90
C GLY A 97 -9.58 -9.61 -10.05
N ASN A 98 -8.31 -9.28 -10.30
CA ASN A 98 -7.27 -10.30 -10.38
C ASN A 98 -7.03 -10.92 -9.00
N ALA A 99 -6.82 -12.23 -9.00
CA ALA A 99 -6.43 -12.97 -7.82
C ALA A 99 -4.92 -12.85 -7.55
N ALA A 100 -4.54 -12.88 -6.28
CA ALA A 100 -3.17 -12.95 -5.82
C ALA A 100 -3.02 -14.01 -4.72
N ASP A 101 -1.92 -14.74 -4.76
CA ASP A 101 -1.54 -15.66 -3.69
C ASP A 101 -1.17 -14.86 -2.41
N PRO A 102 -1.84 -15.08 -1.27
CA PRO A 102 -1.63 -14.31 -0.05
C PRO A 102 -0.23 -14.52 0.55
N GLN A 103 0.37 -15.70 0.38
CA GLN A 103 1.69 -16.03 0.93
C GLN A 103 2.79 -15.27 0.17
N ALA A 104 2.76 -15.28 -1.15
CA ALA A 104 3.69 -14.57 -2.02
C ALA A 104 3.56 -13.06 -1.82
N LEU A 105 2.34 -12.53 -1.80
CA LEU A 105 2.08 -11.11 -1.56
C LEU A 105 2.59 -10.66 -0.19
N LEU A 106 2.32 -11.44 0.86
CA LEU A 106 2.83 -11.16 2.22
C LEU A 106 4.36 -11.19 2.29
N SER A 107 5.00 -12.12 1.58
CA SER A 107 6.47 -12.22 1.54
C SER A 107 7.10 -10.99 0.88
N VAL A 108 6.53 -10.55 -0.24
CA VAL A 108 6.95 -9.32 -0.93
C VAL A 108 6.75 -8.08 -0.07
N LEU A 109 5.61 -7.99 0.64
CA LEU A 109 5.32 -6.89 1.59
C LEU A 109 6.30 -6.86 2.77
N ARG A 110 6.92 -7.98 3.12
CA ARG A 110 7.95 -8.09 4.16
C ARG A 110 9.36 -7.80 3.64
N GLY A 111 9.51 -7.56 2.34
CA GLY A 111 10.79 -7.21 1.72
C GLY A 111 11.55 -8.40 1.16
N ASP A 112 10.92 -9.57 1.00
CA ASP A 112 11.54 -10.69 0.31
C ASP A 112 11.69 -10.37 -1.18
N THR A 113 12.93 -10.33 -1.66
CA THR A 113 13.27 -10.06 -3.07
C THR A 113 13.45 -11.33 -3.90
N THR A 114 13.40 -12.50 -3.27
CA THR A 114 13.58 -13.81 -3.93
C THR A 114 12.28 -14.38 -4.47
N VAL A 115 11.15 -13.94 -3.89
CA VAL A 115 9.81 -14.26 -4.39
C VAL A 115 9.52 -13.42 -5.62
N GLU A 116 9.08 -14.07 -6.69
CA GLU A 116 8.56 -13.37 -7.85
C GLU A 116 7.40 -12.49 -7.40
N ALA A 117 7.58 -11.18 -7.57
CA ALA A 117 6.57 -10.28 -7.09
C ALA A 117 5.28 -10.52 -7.88
N PRO A 118 4.12 -10.58 -7.22
CA PRO A 118 2.87 -10.66 -7.96
C PRO A 118 2.82 -9.47 -8.93
N PRO A 119 2.13 -9.58 -10.08
CA PRO A 119 2.03 -8.52 -11.09
C PRO A 119 1.51 -7.17 -10.53
N LEU A 120 1.12 -7.18 -9.26
CA LEU A 120 0.53 -6.13 -8.46
C LEU A 120 1.54 -5.40 -7.58
N LYS A 121 2.85 -5.69 -7.67
CA LYS A 121 3.88 -5.03 -6.86
C LYS A 121 3.80 -3.52 -6.98
N GLU A 122 3.69 -2.98 -8.18
CA GLU A 122 3.59 -1.53 -8.38
C GLU A 122 2.21 -1.00 -7.97
N ALA A 123 1.17 -1.83 -8.10
CA ALA A 123 -0.21 -1.50 -7.86
C ALA A 123 -0.56 -1.22 -6.39
N TYR A 124 0.13 -1.82 -5.41
CA TYR A 124 -0.19 -1.60 -3.98
C TYR A 124 0.63 -0.48 -3.32
N PHE A 125 1.70 -0.02 -3.96
CA PHE A 125 2.70 0.85 -3.36
C PHE A 125 2.78 2.25 -3.98
N THR A 126 1.85 2.54 -4.88
CA THR A 126 1.73 3.81 -5.60
C THR A 126 0.33 4.38 -5.39
N ASP A 127 0.15 5.61 -5.83
CA ASP A 127 -1.08 6.41 -5.85
C ASP A 127 -2.17 5.85 -6.79
N THR A 128 -2.30 4.53 -6.89
CA THR A 128 -3.25 3.80 -7.74
C THR A 128 -4.60 3.58 -7.08
N GLY A 129 -4.68 3.70 -5.75
CA GLY A 129 -5.90 3.49 -4.97
C GLY A 129 -6.38 2.03 -4.99
N LEU A 130 -5.47 1.08 -5.24
CA LEU A 130 -5.75 -0.35 -5.21
C LEU A 130 -5.39 -0.97 -3.85
N SER A 131 -6.18 -1.97 -3.46
CA SER A 131 -5.93 -2.81 -2.29
C SER A 131 -6.44 -4.23 -2.54
N VAL A 132 -6.38 -5.11 -1.53
CA VAL A 132 -6.90 -6.48 -1.61
C VAL A 132 -8.07 -6.70 -0.69
N ARG A 133 -8.96 -7.59 -1.08
CA ARG A 133 -10.03 -8.11 -0.23
C ARG A 133 -10.05 -9.63 -0.29
N LEU A 134 -10.79 -10.23 0.63
CA LEU A 134 -11.17 -11.63 0.47
C LEU A 134 -12.13 -11.76 -0.72
N PRO A 135 -12.05 -12.86 -1.50
CA PRO A 135 -12.96 -13.08 -2.62
C PRO A 135 -14.41 -13.21 -2.12
N GLU A 136 -15.36 -12.64 -2.87
CA GLU A 136 -16.77 -12.53 -2.46
C GLU A 136 -17.43 -13.89 -2.15
N ASN A 137 -16.96 -14.97 -2.76
CA ASN A 137 -17.52 -16.32 -2.62
C ASN A 137 -17.06 -17.09 -1.36
N HIS A 138 -16.30 -16.48 -0.45
CA HIS A 138 -15.83 -17.16 0.77
C HIS A 138 -16.72 -16.96 2.01
N THR A 139 -17.81 -16.19 1.89
CA THR A 139 -18.83 -16.03 2.95
C THR A 139 -19.87 -17.15 2.93
N SER A 140 -19.44 -18.41 3.03
CA SER A 140 -20.34 -19.56 3.18
C SER A 140 -19.66 -20.66 3.99
N GLY A 141 -19.60 -20.43 5.30
CA GLY A 141 -19.01 -21.35 6.26
C GLY A 141 -19.73 -21.34 7.62
N GLU A 142 -21.03 -21.03 7.65
CA GLU A 142 -21.90 -21.39 8.78
C GLU A 142 -23.08 -22.20 8.26
N SER A 143 -22.93 -23.52 8.32
CA SER A 143 -24.03 -24.50 8.32
C SER A 143 -23.51 -25.84 8.82
N CYS A 144 -23.53 -26.04 10.13
CA CYS A 144 -24.06 -27.24 10.78
C CYS A 144 -24.31 -26.95 12.26
#